data_AF-A0A2M7WYG5-F1
#
_entry.id   AF-A0A2M7WYG5-F1
#
_cell.length_a   1.000
_cell.length_b   1.000
_cell.length_c   1.000
_cell.angle_alpha   90.00
_cell.angle_beta   90.00
_cell.angle_gamma   90.00
#
_symmetry.space_group_name_H-M   'P 1'
#
loop_
_entity.id
_entity.type
_entity.pdbx_description
1 polymer ?
#
loop_
_entity_poly.entity_id
_entity_poly.type
_entity_poly.pdbx_seq_one_letter_code
_entity_poly.pdbx_strand_id
1 'polypeptide(L)'
;FPTLVQGKDAASQIRRALLAADAAGCFDVLLLTRGGGSLEDLWAFNDEALARAIRACQSPVVAAIGHEIDFSIADWVADLRAATPSAAAELLVP
;
A
#
# COMPACT_ATOMS: atom_id res chain seq x y z
N PHE A 1 1.45 6.38 -9.01
CA PHE A 1 1.64 7.79 -8.59
C PHE A 1 2.92 7.88 -7.77
N PRO A 2 3.80 8.86 -8.01
CA PRO A 2 5.02 9.01 -7.22
C PRO A 2 4.70 9.38 -5.76
N THR A 3 5.34 8.71 -4.81
CA THR A 3 5.21 8.99 -3.37
C THR A 3 6.48 8.56 -2.64
N LEU A 4 6.77 9.22 -1.51
CA LEU A 4 7.68 8.65 -0.51
C LEU A 4 7.05 7.38 0.10
N VAL A 5 7.89 6.41 0.41
CA VAL A 5 7.49 5.12 1.00
C VAL A 5 8.19 4.83 2.34
N GLN A 6 9.00 5.77 2.82
CA GLN A 6 9.69 5.71 4.11
C GLN A 6 9.95 7.12 4.65
N GLY A 7 10.16 7.21 5.96
CA GLY A 7 10.39 8.47 6.66
C GLY A 7 9.09 9.20 7.06
N LYS A 8 9.26 10.28 7.81
CA LYS A 8 8.18 10.98 8.55
C LYS A 8 7.00 11.45 7.67
N ASP A 9 7.26 11.82 6.42
CA ASP A 9 6.25 12.40 5.54
C ASP A 9 5.53 11.31 4.71
N ALA A 10 6.05 10.09 4.66
CA ALA A 10 5.60 9.04 3.76
C ALA A 10 4.11 8.71 3.91
N ALA A 11 3.63 8.48 5.13
CA ALA A 11 2.22 8.14 5.37
C ALA A 11 1.25 9.16 4.72
N SER A 12 1.55 10.46 4.90
CA SER A 12 0.73 11.54 4.32
C SER A 12 0.82 11.60 2.80
N GLN A 13 1.99 11.29 2.21
CA GLN A 13 2.17 11.28 0.76
C GLN A 13 1.49 10.07 0.12
N ILE A 14 1.67 8.89 0.71
CA ILE A 14 1.05 7.64 0.26
C ILE A 14 -0.46 7.82 0.25
N ARG A 15 -1.05 8.33 1.34
CA ARG A 15 -2.49 8.58 1.42
C ARG A 15 -2.98 9.51 0.32
N ARG A 16 -2.27 10.61 0.05
CA ARG A 16 -2.63 11.54 -1.05
C ARG A 16 -2.54 10.87 -2.42
N ALA A 17 -1.48 10.10 -2.66
CA ALA A 17 -1.27 9.39 -3.91
C ALA A 17 -2.34 8.31 -4.13
N LEU A 18 -2.70 7.57 -3.09
CA LEU A 18 -3.75 6.56 -3.09
C LEU A 18 -5.11 7.17 -3.46
N LEU A 19 -5.52 8.24 -2.77
CA LEU A 19 -6.79 8.91 -3.04
C LEU A 19 -6.83 9.54 -4.44
N ALA A 20 -5.71 10.08 -4.92
CA ALA A 20 -5.62 10.59 -6.29
C ALA A 20 -5.75 9.48 -7.34
N ALA A 21 -5.17 8.30 -7.07
CA ALA A 21 -5.28 7.14 -7.94
C ALA A 21 -6.71 6.60 -7.99
N ASP A 22 -7.33 6.42 -6.83
CA ASP A 22 -8.72 5.97 -6.70
C ASP A 22 -9.69 6.94 -7.40
N ALA A 23 -9.52 8.25 -7.17
CA ALA A 23 -10.34 9.28 -7.80
C ALA A 23 -10.17 9.36 -9.33
N ALA A 24 -9.04 8.90 -9.88
CA ALA A 24 -8.85 8.86 -11.33
C ALA A 24 -9.80 7.84 -12.01
N GLY A 25 -10.26 6.82 -11.28
CA GLY A 25 -11.30 5.89 -11.72
C GLY A 25 -10.97 5.08 -12.98
N CYS A 26 -9.69 4.99 -13.34
CA CYS A 26 -9.21 4.36 -14.57
C CYS A 26 -8.28 3.15 -14.32
N PHE A 27 -8.20 2.68 -13.07
CA PHE A 27 -7.38 1.53 -12.68
C PHE A 27 -8.27 0.38 -12.23
N ASP A 28 -7.95 -0.82 -12.71
CA ASP A 28 -8.62 -2.05 -12.27
C ASP A 28 -8.27 -2.40 -10.81
N VAL A 29 -7.07 -2.02 -10.37
CA VAL A 29 -6.52 -2.32 -9.04
C VAL A 29 -5.48 -1.28 -8.63
N LEU A 30 -5.37 -1.02 -7.32
CA LEU A 30 -4.34 -0.18 -6.74
C LEU A 30 -3.35 -1.05 -5.94
N LEU A 31 -2.08 -1.06 -6.33
CA LEU A 31 -1.03 -1.77 -5.59
C LEU A 31 -0.28 -0.81 -4.68
N LEU A 32 -0.40 -1.02 -3.37
CA LEU A 32 0.43 -0.38 -2.36
C LEU A 32 1.61 -1.28 -2.04
N THR A 33 2.81 -0.90 -2.48
CA THR A 33 3.98 -1.75 -2.34
C THR A 33 5.25 -1.00 -1.96
N ARG A 34 6.11 -1.70 -1.20
CA ARG A 34 7.48 -1.30 -0.91
C ARG A 34 8.31 -2.56 -0.65
N GLY A 35 9.57 -2.56 -1.07
CA GLY A 35 10.50 -3.65 -0.79
C GLY A 35 10.85 -3.81 0.70
N GLY A 36 11.76 -4.72 1.00
CA GLY A 36 12.26 -4.96 2.35
C GLY A 36 13.04 -3.79 2.96
N GLY A 37 13.22 -3.81 4.28
CA GLY A 37 13.98 -2.84 5.06
C GLY A 37 13.71 -3.04 6.55
N SER A 38 14.11 -2.10 7.39
CA SER A 38 13.83 -2.22 8.82
C SER A 38 12.34 -1.93 9.11
N LEU A 39 11.85 -2.35 10.29
CA LEU A 39 10.48 -2.04 10.71
C LEU A 39 10.25 -0.51 10.79
N GLU A 40 11.28 0.26 11.11
CA GLU A 40 11.23 1.73 11.12
C GLU A 40 11.00 2.31 9.72
N ASP A 41 11.59 1.72 8.68
CA ASP A 41 11.33 2.14 7.30
C ASP A 41 9.89 1.86 6.89
N LEU A 42 9.32 0.77 7.39
CA LEU A 42 7.95 0.31 7.11
C LEU A 42 6.90 1.00 7.97
N TRP A 43 7.30 1.80 8.96
CA TRP A 43 6.38 2.32 9.96
C TRP A 43 5.29 3.23 9.39
N ALA A 44 5.54 3.86 8.24
CA ALA A 44 4.57 4.69 7.54
C ALA A 44 3.28 3.95 7.15
N PHE A 45 3.33 2.62 7.00
CA PHE A 45 2.18 1.79 6.66
C PHE A 45 1.30 1.42 7.87
N ASN A 46 1.70 1.81 9.08
CA ASN A 46 0.91 1.71 10.32
C ASN A 46 0.12 2.99 10.64
N ASP A 47 0.08 3.96 9.74
CA ASP A 47 -0.70 5.18 9.94
C ASP A 47 -2.21 4.91 9.86
N GLU A 48 -2.94 5.31 10.89
CA GLU A 48 -4.39 5.10 10.97
C GLU A 48 -5.15 5.80 9.84
N ALA A 49 -4.74 7.01 9.47
CA ALA A 49 -5.42 7.78 8.42
C ALA A 49 -5.18 7.16 7.04
N LEU A 50 -4.00 6.57 6.78
CA LEU A 50 -3.76 5.75 5.61
C LEU A 50 -4.64 4.50 5.62
N ALA A 51 -4.74 3.79 6.74
CA ALA A 51 -5.57 2.59 6.84
C ALA A 51 -7.06 2.89 6.56
N ARG A 52 -7.58 3.99 7.10
CA ARG A 52 -8.95 4.45 6.82
C ARG A 52 -9.14 4.83 5.36
N ALA A 53 -8.14 5.44 4.72
CA ALA A 53 -8.20 5.78 3.31
C ALA A 53 -8.22 4.54 2.42
N ILE A 54 -7.40 3.52 2.71
CA ILE A 54 -7.42 2.23 2.02
C ILE A 54 -8.82 1.63 2.07
N ARG A 55 -9.43 1.58 3.27
CA ARG A 55 -10.76 0.97 3.41
C ARG A 55 -11.87 1.74 2.71
N ALA A 56 -11.68 3.02 2.41
CA ALA A 56 -12.64 3.87 1.75
C ALA A 56 -12.51 3.89 0.21
N CYS A 57 -11.43 3.31 -0.34
CA CYS A 57 -11.21 3.24 -1.78
C CYS A 57 -12.35 2.50 -2.50
N GLN A 58 -12.65 2.95 -3.72
CA GLN A 58 -13.61 2.28 -4.60
C GLN A 58 -12.93 1.22 -5.47
N SER A 59 -11.69 1.48 -5.90
CA SER A 59 -10.84 0.49 -6.55
C SER A 59 -10.28 -0.52 -5.54
N PRO A 60 -10.20 -1.81 -5.88
CA PRO A 60 -9.57 -2.83 -5.03
C PRO A 60 -8.12 -2.46 -4.69
N VAL A 61 -7.73 -2.60 -3.43
CA VAL A 61 -6.38 -2.32 -2.95
C VAL A 61 -5.65 -3.61 -2.59
N VAL A 62 -4.48 -3.81 -3.20
CA VAL A 62 -3.54 -4.89 -2.85
C VAL A 62 -2.36 -4.31 -2.07
N ALA A 63 -2.03 -4.92 -0.94
CA ALA A 63 -0.85 -4.59 -0.15
C ALA A 63 0.28 -5.60 -0.40
N ALA A 64 1.50 -5.10 -0.60
CA ALA A 64 2.71 -5.90 -0.75
C ALA A 64 3.91 -5.15 -0.15
N ILE A 65 3.99 -5.16 1.18
CA ILE A 65 4.90 -4.31 1.96
C ILE A 65 5.93 -5.20 2.67
N GLY A 66 7.21 -4.98 2.37
CA GLY A 66 8.29 -5.72 3.02
C GLY A 66 8.37 -7.18 2.55
N HIS A 67 8.56 -8.09 3.51
CA HIS A 67 8.63 -9.54 3.32
C HIS A 67 7.44 -10.26 3.96
N GLU A 68 7.43 -11.59 3.82
CA GLU A 68 6.37 -12.47 4.31
C GLU A 68 6.03 -12.29 5.80
N ILE A 69 7.02 -11.97 6.64
CA ILE A 69 6.85 -11.78 8.09
C ILE A 69 6.53 -10.33 8.49
N ASP A 70 6.64 -9.39 7.56
CA ASP A 70 6.34 -7.99 7.83
C ASP A 70 4.83 -7.78 7.71
N PHE A 71 4.25 -7.18 8.76
CA PHE A 71 2.84 -6.85 8.80
C PHE A 71 2.65 -5.42 9.28
N SER A 72 1.76 -4.72 8.59
CA SER A 72 1.33 -3.37 8.91
C SER A 72 -0.19 -3.30 8.95
N ILE A 73 -0.74 -2.25 9.56
CA ILE A 73 -2.19 -2.02 9.55
C ILE A 73 -2.71 -1.93 8.10
N ALA A 74 -1.95 -1.34 7.18
CA ALA A 74 -2.29 -1.28 5.76
C ALA A 74 -2.53 -2.67 5.15
N ASP A 75 -1.74 -3.69 5.53
CA ASP A 75 -1.92 -5.07 5.06
C ASP A 75 -3.26 -5.67 5.51
N TRP A 76 -3.71 -5.33 6.72
CA TRP A 76 -4.94 -5.87 7.31
C TRP A 76 -6.21 -5.22 6.78
N VAL A 77 -6.11 -3.99 6.28
CA VAL A 77 -7.27 -3.25 5.75
C VAL A 77 -7.37 -3.27 4.23
N ALA A 78 -6.31 -3.72 3.54
CA ALA A 78 -6.31 -3.96 2.10
C ALA A 78 -7.23 -5.15 1.74
N ASP A 79 -7.71 -5.18 0.51
CA ASP A 79 -8.59 -6.26 0.04
C ASP A 79 -7.82 -7.57 -0.16
N LEU A 80 -6.53 -7.49 -0.48
CA LEU A 80 -5.62 -8.62 -0.58
C LEU A 80 -4.22 -8.24 -0.13
N ARG A 81 -3.55 -9.17 0.57
CA ARG A 81 -2.12 -9.08 0.90
C ARG A 81 -1.31 -10.07 0.07
N ALA A 82 -0.22 -9.60 -0.51
CA ALA A 82 0.86 -10.41 -1.07
C ALA A 82 2.12 -10.29 -0.20
N ALA A 83 2.89 -11.37 -0.09
CA ALA A 83 4.08 -11.41 0.78
C ALA A 83 5.23 -10.51 0.28
N THR A 84 5.32 -10.26 -1.02
CA THR A 84 6.38 -9.46 -1.64
C THR A 84 5.85 -8.68 -2.85
N PRO A 85 6.53 -7.60 -3.29
CA PRO A 85 6.15 -6.88 -4.51
C PRO A 85 6.08 -7.78 -5.75
N SER A 86 7.00 -8.76 -5.88
CA SER A 86 7.00 -9.70 -7.00
C SER A 86 5.79 -10.65 -6.95
N ALA A 87 5.44 -11.16 -5.76
CA ALA A 87 4.26 -12.01 -5.59
C ALA A 87 2.96 -11.23 -5.91
N ALA A 88 2.89 -9.94 -5.57
CA ALA A 88 1.78 -9.10 -6.01
C ALA A 88 1.73 -8.97 -7.54
N ALA A 89 2.87 -8.79 -8.20
CA ALA A 89 2.89 -8.75 -9.66
C ALA A 89 2.33 -10.05 -10.27
N GLU A 90 2.79 -11.22 -9.79
CA GLU A 90 2.29 -12.53 -10.24
C GLU A 90 0.79 -12.73 -10.02
N LEU A 91 0.20 -12.09 -9.00
CA LEU A 91 -1.25 -12.14 -8.76
C LEU A 91 -2.05 -11.19 -9.66
N LEU A 92 -1.43 -10.10 -10.14
CA LEU A 92 -2.11 -9.00 -10.82
C LEU A 92 -1.99 -9.05 -12.34
N VAL A 93 -1.00 -9.75 -12.89
CA VAL A 93 -0.82 -9.89 -14.34
C VAL A 93 -0.83 -11.38 -14.76
N PRO A 94 -1.36 -11.71 -15.96
CA PRO A 94 -1.35 -13.07 -16.50
C PRO A 94 0.03 -13.56 -16.94
#